data_AF-A0A1H5ZFB0-F1
#
_entry.id   AF-A0A1H5ZFB0-F1
#
_cell.length_a   1.000
_cell.length_b   1.000
_cell.length_c   1.000
_cell.angle_alpha   90.00
_cell.angle_beta   90.00
_cell.angle_gamma   90.00
#
_symmetry.space_group_name_H-M   'P 1'
#
loop_
_entity.id
_entity.type
_entity.pdbx_description
1 polymer ?
#
loop_
_entity_poly.entity_id
_entity_poly.type
_entity_poly.pdbx_seq_one_letter_code
_entity_poly.pdbx_strand_id
1 'polypeptide(L)' 'MVKITKTTGYSRKVQADRFEPVEVHETVTLEFDGSDSPDEIEQAVEEAFWESRANVERRLAEVLTELKTEE' A
#
# COMPACT_ATOMS: atom_id res chain seq x y z
N MET A 1 -24.91 16.90 -0.13
CA MET A 1 -23.62 16.62 -0.80
C MET A 1 -23.34 15.15 -0.57
N VAL A 2 -23.28 14.35 -1.63
CA VAL A 2 -23.02 12.90 -1.52
C VAL A 2 -21.50 12.75 -1.38
N LYS A 3 -21.03 11.94 -0.45
CA LYS A 3 -19.61 11.59 -0.36
C LYS A 3 -19.38 10.23 -0.99
N ILE A 4 -18.29 10.09 -1.73
CA ILE A 4 -17.82 8.82 -2.28
C ILE A 4 -16.57 8.41 -1.50
N THR A 5 -16.56 7.19 -0.97
CA THR A 5 -15.39 6.63 -0.28
C THR A 5 -14.81 5.50 -1.11
N LYS A 6 -13.51 5.54 -1.36
CA LYS A 6 -12.77 4.47 -2.04
C LYS A 6 -11.61 4.03 -1.16
N THR A 7 -11.37 2.73 -1.12
CA THR A 7 -10.25 2.14 -0.39
C THR A 7 -9.39 1.36 -1.36
N THR A 8 -8.09 1.63 -1.33
CA THR A 8 -7.08 0.91 -2.10
C THR A 8 -5.93 0.52 -1.19
N GLY A 9 -5.14 -0.45 -1.59
CA GLY A 9 -4.02 -0.91 -0.79
C GLY A 9 -3.25 -2.01 -1.47
N TYR A 10 -2.05 -2.24 -0.95
CA TYR A 10 -1.17 -3.30 -1.40
C TYR A 10 -0.64 -4.07 -0.20
N SER A 11 -0.43 -5.37 -0.38
CA SER A 11 0.17 -6.24 0.63
C SER A 11 1.13 -7.18 -0.04
N ARG A 12 2.23 -7.49 0.66
CA ARG A 12 3.21 -8.46 0.20
C ARG A 12 3.73 -9.27 1.36
N LYS A 13 3.73 -10.58 1.16
CA LYS A 13 4.32 -11.57 2.05
C LYS A 13 5.55 -12.19 1.42
N VAL A 14 6.65 -12.23 2.17
CA VAL A 14 7.92 -12.83 1.74
C VAL A 14 8.41 -13.80 2.80
N GLN A 15 8.83 -14.98 2.35
CA GLN A 15 9.55 -15.94 3.17
C GLN A 15 11.06 -15.69 3.00
N ALA A 16 11.72 -15.31 4.08
CA ALA A 16 13.19 -15.26 4.13
C ALA A 16 13.71 -16.62 4.64
N ASP A 17 14.81 -17.10 4.05
CA ASP A 17 15.43 -18.36 4.46
C ASP A 17 15.83 -18.29 5.94
N ARG A 18 15.39 -19.28 6.73
CA ARG A 18 15.61 -19.40 8.19
C ARG A 18 14.83 -18.44 9.10
N PHE A 19 13.94 -17.60 8.56
CA PHE A 19 13.08 -16.69 9.35
C PHE A 19 11.59 -16.96 9.16
N GLU A 20 10.77 -16.45 10.09
CA GLU A 20 9.33 -16.45 9.91
C GLU A 20 8.92 -15.57 8.71
N PRO A 21 7.85 -15.93 7.98
CA PRO A 21 7.38 -15.13 6.85
C PRO A 21 7.01 -13.71 7.29
N VAL A 22 7.60 -12.72 6.63
CA VAL A 22 7.31 -11.31 6.85
C VAL A 22 6.17 -10.90 5.94
N GLU A 23 5.15 -10.27 6.51
CA GLU A 23 4.05 -9.66 5.77
C GLU A 23 4.00 -8.16 6.04
N VAL A 24 3.98 -7.38 4.96
CA VAL A 24 3.82 -5.93 5.03
C VAL A 24 2.61 -5.56 4.20
N HIS A 25 1.72 -4.74 4.76
CA HIS A 25 0.56 -4.23 4.06
C HIS A 25 0.37 -2.74 4.34
N GLU A 26 -0.27 -2.07 3.39
CA GLU A 26 -0.70 -0.69 3.53
C GLU A 26 -2.07 -0.52 2.87
N THR A 27 -2.91 0.31 3.47
CA THR A 27 -4.26 0.58 3.00
C THR A 27 -4.54 2.06 3.14
N VAL A 28 -5.04 2.65 2.08
CA VAL A 28 -5.36 4.07 1.96
C VAL A 28 -6.85 4.19 1.68
N THR A 29 -7.51 5.07 2.42
CA THR A 29 -8.92 5.43 2.18
C THR A 29 -8.98 6.88 1.74
N LEU A 30 -9.63 7.10 0.61
CA LEU A 30 -9.82 8.40 -0.02
C LEU A 30 -11.30 8.80 0.08
N GLU A 31 -11.53 10.08 0.37
CA GLU A 31 -12.85 10.70 0.36
C GLU A 31 -12.95 11.68 -0.81
N PHE A 32 -13.99 11.51 -1.62
CA PHE A 32 -14.31 12.36 -2.77
C PHE A 32 -15.69 12.98 -2.59
N ASP A 33 -15.89 14.13 -3.22
CA ASP A 33 -17.21 14.70 -3.36
C ASP A 33 -17.99 13.99 -4.49
N GLY A 34 -19.32 13.95 -4.35
CA GLY A 34 -20.21 13.43 -5.38
C GLY A 34 -20.26 14.28 -6.64
N SER A 35 -19.64 15.48 -6.64
CA SER A 35 -19.42 16.28 -7.84
C SER A 35 -18.11 15.96 -8.58
N ASP A 36 -17.19 15.20 -7.99
CA ASP A 36 -15.92 14.86 -8.63
C ASP A 36 -16.15 13.94 -9.85
N SER A 37 -15.35 14.14 -10.90
CA SER A 37 -15.51 13.36 -12.13
C SER A 37 -15.07 11.91 -11.90
N PRO A 38 -15.73 10.91 -12.52
CA PRO A 38 -15.31 9.51 -12.40
C PRO A 38 -13.84 9.27 -12.72
N ASP A 39 -13.33 9.90 -13.78
CA ASP A 39 -11.92 9.81 -14.20
C ASP A 39 -10.95 10.36 -13.13
N GLU A 40 -11.31 11.46 -12.46
CA GLU A 40 -10.49 12.05 -11.38
C GLU A 40 -10.44 11.13 -10.16
N ILE A 41 -11.57 10.51 -9.81
CA ILE A 41 -11.65 9.52 -8.72
C ILE A 41 -10.81 8.29 -9.06
N GLU A 42 -10.90 7.78 -10.29
CA GLU A 42 -10.13 6.61 -10.73
C GLU A 42 -8.62 6.89 -10.74
N GLN A 43 -8.20 8.05 -11.25
CA GLN A 43 -6.80 8.47 -11.26
C GLN A 43 -6.26 8.58 -9.82
N ALA A 44 -6.97 9.26 -8.93
CA ALA A 44 -6.53 9.42 -7.54
C ALA A 44 -6.44 8.07 -6.78
N VAL A 45 -7.35 7.14 -7.07
CA VAL A 45 -7.29 5.77 -6.51
C VAL A 45 -6.10 4.99 -7.06
N GLU A 46 -5.78 5.14 -8.35
CA GLU A 46 -4.61 4.52 -8.97
C GLU A 46 -3.29 5.09 -8.40
N GLU A 47 -3.18 6.40 -8.28
CA GLU A 47 -2.01 7.06 -7.67
C GLU A 47 -1.79 6.57 -6.23
N ALA A 48 -2.84 6.58 -5.41
CA ALA A 48 -2.77 6.09 -4.04
C ALA A 48 -2.40 4.59 -3.96
N PHE A 49 -2.80 3.78 -4.93
CA PHE A 49 -2.37 2.39 -5.02
C PHE A 49 -0.86 2.27 -5.27
N TRP A 50 -0.33 3.04 -6.22
CA TRP A 50 1.10 3.01 -6.54
C TRP A 50 1.96 3.52 -5.39
N GLU A 51 1.52 4.56 -4.69
CA GLU A 51 2.16 5.04 -3.46
C GLU A 51 2.15 3.96 -2.38
N SER A 52 1.00 3.34 -2.15
CA SER A 52 0.85 2.24 -1.18
C SER A 52 1.80 1.08 -1.48
N ARG A 53 1.91 0.71 -2.75
CA ARG A 53 2.86 -0.30 -3.20
C ARG A 53 4.31 0.11 -2.94
N ALA A 54 4.71 1.32 -3.30
CA ALA A 54 6.08 1.80 -3.09
C ALA A 54 6.46 1.79 -1.60
N ASN A 55 5.54 2.18 -0.73
CA ASN A 55 5.76 2.15 0.72
C ASN A 55 5.90 0.73 1.27
N VAL A 56 5.04 -0.20 0.85
CA VAL A 56 5.13 -1.61 1.27
C VAL A 56 6.45 -2.23 0.83
N GLU A 57 6.87 -1.98 -0.41
CA GLU A 57 8.12 -2.50 -0.95
C GLU A 57 9.34 -1.92 -0.23
N ARG A 58 9.33 -0.61 0.08
CA ARG A 58 10.37 0.03 0.88
C ARG A 58 10.46 -0.57 2.28
N ARG A 59 9.33 -0.65 3.00
CA ARG A 59 9.27 -1.24 4.35
C ARG A 59 9.71 -2.70 4.36
N LEU A 60 9.32 -3.46 3.35
CA LEU A 60 9.76 -4.84 3.20
C LEU A 60 11.28 -4.94 2.99
N ALA A 61 11.87 -4.05 2.17
CA ALA A 61 13.31 -4.02 1.98
C ALA A 61 14.07 -3.63 3.27
N GLU A 62 13.54 -2.71 4.06
CA GLU A 62 14.07 -2.33 5.37
C GLU A 62 14.08 -3.55 6.31
N VAL A 63 12.93 -4.23 6.48
CA VAL A 63 12.82 -5.43 7.33
C VAL A 63 13.76 -6.54 6.86
N LEU A 64 13.83 -6.82 5.55
CA LEU A 64 14.72 -7.84 5.01
C LEU A 64 16.21 -7.49 5.18
N THR A 65 16.56 -6.20 5.26
CA THR A 65 17.95 -5.75 5.50
C THR A 65 18.31 -5.89 6.97
N GLU A 66 17.39 -5.56 7.88
CA GLU A 66 17.56 -5.74 9.32
C GLU A 66 17.78 -7.23 9.65
N LEU A 67 16.93 -8.11 9.13
CA LEU A 67 17.05 -9.56 9.34
C LEU A 67 18.40 -10.15 8.89
N LYS A 68 18.99 -9.62 7.82
CA LYS A 68 20.32 -10.05 7.33
C LYS A 68 21.49 -9.49 8.14
N THR A 69 21.29 -8.39 8.85
CA THR A 69 22.34 -7.72 9.63
C THR A 69 22.43 -8.28 11.05
N GLU A 70 21.37 -8.94 11.53
CA GLU A 70 21.33 -9.66 12.81
C GLU A 70 21.97 -11.07 12.76
N GLU A 71 22.51 -11.51 11.61
CA GLU A 71 23.26 -12.78 11.44
C GLU A 71 24.76 -12.70 11.83
#